data_AF-A0A7Y6PVI0-F1
#
_entry.id   AF-A0A7Y6PVI0-F1
#
_cell.length_a   1.000
_cell.length_b   1.000
_cell.length_c   1.000
_cell.angle_alpha   90.00
_cell.angle_beta   90.00
_cell.angle_gamma   90.00
#
_symmetry.space_group_name_H-M   'P 1'
#
loop_
_entity.id
_entity.type
_entity.pdbx_description
1 polymer ?
#
loop_
_entity_poly.entity_id
_entity_poly.type
_entity_poly.pdbx_seq_one_letter_code
_entity_poly.pdbx_strand_id
1 'polypeptide(L)'
;MTRLVLAALAVTFAATPALAQSKKYPPVATDPDVVEERHSNLWDGALHPDLKPYRDLVRDAKRMLERGTAEDTKAALDKLDAATKRVQTEPDAFVLRGGIYLQKKQWAECADDLAAAEATNKLVDERRTRMRIDLGLCYARAGKAGDAERILVAAAASSQTHKGELYMRLGETRIALGKLDEAIDALEAALDQGDSNNDLTRWLLALAYDRARRPNDALESAQDAKRFDQSMSQITSPRQPLLGQGDTEYMQGLAYLYALPRPEYALLYFRRFLDVAPDSAWRRRAEEHVREIAAMKLPARDTLTASGTASIGLDEIKVSLERPMPSLRQCVAKFPFSAFQVLITKVGPRTSEAARDRPIYRVPPPELKASNALNVDARSTTDPAFTEVYRCLEKEAARLPLPAPRERDTHYRLTFIVVAP
;
A
#
# COMPACT_ATOMS: atom_id res chain seq x y z
N MET A 1 -23.66 12.59 49.15
CA MET A 1 -22.70 13.69 48.98
C MET A 1 -22.78 14.18 47.55
N THR A 2 -23.44 15.31 47.41
CA THR A 2 -23.83 16.05 46.21
C THR A 2 -22.69 16.96 45.76
N ARG A 3 -22.38 17.02 44.45
CA ARG A 3 -21.92 18.25 43.77
C ARG A 3 -22.38 18.26 42.32
N LEU A 4 -23.44 19.05 42.08
CA LEU A 4 -23.79 19.67 40.81
C LEU A 4 -22.69 20.66 40.42
N VAL A 5 -22.28 20.65 39.15
CA VAL A 5 -21.53 21.77 38.55
C VAL A 5 -22.30 22.24 37.32
N LEU A 6 -22.93 23.41 37.47
CA LEU A 6 -23.43 24.24 36.37
C LEU A 6 -22.21 24.80 35.61
N ALA A 7 -22.21 24.68 34.28
CA ALA A 7 -21.34 25.46 33.41
C ALA A 7 -22.20 26.32 32.48
N ALA A 8 -21.98 27.62 32.57
CA ALA A 8 -22.74 28.68 31.92
C ALA A 8 -22.46 28.73 30.41
N LEU A 9 -23.53 28.85 29.61
CA LEU A 9 -23.45 29.29 28.22
C LEU A 9 -23.12 30.80 28.20
N ALA A 10 -21.93 31.15 27.74
CA ALA A 10 -21.58 32.51 27.34
C ALA A 10 -21.85 32.65 25.84
N VAL A 11 -22.93 33.35 25.47
CA VAL A 11 -23.24 33.76 24.11
C VAL A 11 -22.45 35.03 23.80
N THR A 12 -21.37 34.90 23.03
CA THR A 12 -20.63 36.04 22.48
C THR A 12 -21.21 36.41 21.12
N PHE A 13 -21.97 37.51 21.08
CA PHE A 13 -22.34 38.18 19.83
C PHE A 13 -21.10 38.86 19.24
N ALA A 14 -20.53 38.28 18.19
CA ALA A 14 -19.52 38.97 17.37
C ALA A 14 -20.23 40.02 16.50
N ALA A 15 -19.92 41.29 16.75
CA ALA A 15 -20.37 42.39 15.91
C ALA A 15 -19.71 42.30 14.54
N THR A 16 -20.53 42.08 13.50
CA THR A 16 -20.10 42.18 12.10
C THR A 16 -19.78 43.65 11.76
N PRO A 17 -18.60 44.00 11.24
CA PRO A 17 -18.35 45.35 10.75
C PRO A 17 -19.25 45.60 9.54
N ALA A 18 -20.17 46.55 9.69
CA ALA A 18 -20.97 47.06 8.58
C ALA A 18 -20.05 47.77 7.60
N LEU A 19 -19.67 47.07 6.52
CA LEU A 19 -19.01 47.67 5.37
C LEU A 19 -20.00 48.64 4.71
N ALA A 20 -19.80 49.94 4.97
CA ALA A 20 -20.47 51.02 4.27
C ALA A 20 -20.08 50.99 2.78
N GLN A 21 -20.81 50.21 1.99
CA GLN A 21 -20.73 50.24 0.53
C GLN A 21 -21.11 51.64 0.05
N SER A 22 -20.17 52.34 -0.58
CA SER A 22 -20.43 53.64 -1.18
C SER A 22 -21.47 53.46 -2.30
N LYS A 23 -22.67 54.04 -2.10
CA LYS A 23 -23.80 54.05 -3.05
C LYS A 23 -23.55 54.94 -4.29
N LYS A 24 -22.33 55.05 -4.80
CA LYS A 24 -22.01 56.11 -5.78
C LYS A 24 -22.26 55.75 -7.25
N TYR A 25 -22.50 54.48 -7.61
CA TYR A 25 -22.93 54.12 -8.97
C TYR A 25 -23.87 52.90 -8.94
N PRO A 26 -25.06 52.96 -9.57
CA PRO A 26 -25.83 51.75 -9.86
C PRO A 26 -24.99 50.85 -10.79
N PRO A 27 -25.06 49.51 -10.67
CA PRO A 27 -24.42 48.62 -11.63
C PRO A 27 -24.93 48.98 -13.02
N VAL A 28 -24.02 49.07 -14.00
CA VAL A 28 -24.38 49.29 -15.40
C VAL A 28 -25.40 48.23 -15.78
N ALA A 29 -26.59 48.66 -16.25
CA ALA A 29 -27.63 47.74 -16.69
C ALA A 29 -27.02 46.81 -17.73
N THR A 30 -26.83 45.54 -17.35
CA THR A 30 -26.28 44.54 -18.24
C THR A 30 -27.43 44.15 -19.15
N ASP A 31 -27.35 44.55 -20.42
CA ASP A 31 -28.34 44.19 -21.43
C ASP A 31 -28.40 42.65 -21.52
N PRO A 32 -29.52 42.00 -21.13
CA PRO A 32 -29.63 40.55 -21.15
C PRO A 32 -29.41 39.99 -22.55
N ASP A 33 -29.75 40.75 -23.60
CA ASP A 33 -29.56 40.33 -24.99
C ASP A 33 -28.07 40.29 -25.36
N VAL A 34 -27.24 41.19 -24.82
CA VAL A 34 -25.78 41.17 -25.02
C VAL A 34 -25.13 40.00 -24.29
N VAL A 35 -25.69 39.56 -23.17
CA VAL A 35 -25.21 38.37 -22.44
C VAL A 35 -25.62 37.10 -23.17
N GLU A 36 -26.85 37.03 -23.70
CA GLU A 36 -27.30 35.90 -24.54
C GLU A 36 -26.56 35.84 -25.88
N GLU A 37 -26.30 36.97 -26.54
CA GLU A 37 -25.56 37.03 -27.81
C GLU A 37 -24.09 36.61 -27.65
N ARG A 38 -23.42 37.00 -26.55
CA ARG A 38 -22.04 36.58 -26.25
C ARG A 38 -21.88 35.08 -26.04
N HIS A 39 -22.97 34.35 -25.82
CA HIS A 39 -22.99 32.90 -25.68
C HIS A 39 -23.86 32.22 -26.74
N SER A 40 -24.20 32.92 -27.82
CA SER A 40 -25.02 32.35 -28.89
C SER A 40 -24.25 31.22 -29.58
N ASN A 41 -24.73 29.98 -29.36
CA ASN A 41 -24.24 28.77 -30.03
C ASN A 41 -24.21 28.90 -31.56
N LEU A 42 -24.95 29.86 -32.12
CA LEU A 42 -24.95 30.17 -33.54
C LEU A 42 -23.58 30.72 -34.01
N TRP A 43 -23.02 31.70 -33.29
CA TRP A 43 -21.76 32.35 -33.69
C TRP A 43 -20.55 31.46 -33.40
N ASP A 44 -20.53 30.77 -32.26
CA ASP A 44 -19.52 29.75 -31.97
C ASP A 44 -19.50 28.65 -33.03
N GLY A 45 -20.68 28.23 -33.50
CA GLY A 45 -20.80 27.25 -34.59
C GLY A 45 -20.34 27.78 -35.94
N ALA A 46 -20.52 29.07 -36.21
CA ALA A 46 -20.04 29.71 -37.44
C ALA A 46 -18.52 29.90 -37.46
N LEU A 47 -17.93 30.30 -36.32
CA LEU A 47 -16.50 30.53 -36.18
C LEU A 47 -15.71 29.22 -36.02
N HIS A 48 -16.31 28.22 -35.38
CA HIS A 48 -15.70 26.93 -35.07
C HIS A 48 -16.64 25.77 -35.43
N PRO A 49 -16.85 25.49 -36.73
CA PRO A 49 -17.81 24.47 -37.17
C PRO A 49 -17.52 23.05 -36.65
N ASP A 50 -16.26 22.77 -36.31
CA ASP A 50 -15.84 21.47 -35.77
C ASP A 50 -16.07 21.31 -34.26
N LEU A 51 -16.33 22.40 -33.54
CA LEU A 51 -16.45 22.37 -32.08
C LEU A 51 -17.75 21.70 -31.63
N LYS A 52 -18.86 21.91 -32.33
CA LYS A 52 -20.14 21.25 -32.02
C LYS A 52 -20.06 19.72 -32.20
N PRO A 53 -19.63 19.18 -33.35
CA PRO A 53 -19.41 17.75 -33.50
C PRO A 53 -18.43 17.16 -32.47
N TYR A 54 -17.36 17.89 -32.13
CA TYR A 54 -16.43 17.49 -31.07
C TYR A 54 -17.15 17.34 -29.72
N ARG A 55 -17.91 18.37 -29.30
CA ARG A 55 -18.67 18.36 -28.04
C ARG A 55 -19.69 17.21 -28.02
N ASP A 56 -20.34 16.94 -29.14
CA ASP A 56 -21.29 15.82 -29.27
C ASP A 56 -20.59 14.46 -29.06
N LEU A 57 -19.44 14.24 -29.69
CA LEU A 57 -18.63 13.02 -29.52
C LEU A 57 -18.17 12.84 -28.06
N VAL A 58 -17.68 13.90 -27.43
CA VAL A 58 -17.24 13.87 -26.02
C VAL A 58 -18.41 13.59 -25.08
N ARG A 59 -19.57 14.21 -25.30
CA ARG A 59 -20.78 13.96 -24.51
C ARG A 59 -21.26 12.51 -24.65
N ASP A 60 -21.25 11.97 -25.87
CA ASP A 60 -21.61 10.58 -26.12
C ASP A 60 -20.67 9.61 -25.40
N ALA A 61 -19.36 9.87 -25.48
CA ALA A 61 -18.35 9.09 -24.77
C ALA A 61 -18.58 9.12 -23.25
N LYS A 62 -18.87 10.29 -22.65
CA LYS A 62 -19.20 10.39 -21.22
C LYS A 62 -20.42 9.53 -20.84
N ARG A 63 -21.51 9.61 -21.62
CA ARG A 63 -22.72 8.77 -21.40
C ARG A 63 -22.45 7.26 -21.54
N MET A 64 -21.49 6.88 -22.38
CA MET A 64 -21.02 5.49 -22.49
C MET A 64 -20.25 5.07 -21.24
N LEU A 65 -19.31 5.91 -20.77
CA LEU A 65 -18.52 5.61 -19.57
C LEU A 65 -19.38 5.54 -18.30
N GLU A 66 -20.43 6.34 -18.18
CA GLU A 66 -21.40 6.27 -17.08
C GLU A 66 -22.11 4.92 -16.99
N ARG A 67 -22.28 4.21 -18.11
CA ARG A 67 -22.86 2.85 -18.13
C ARG A 67 -21.86 1.77 -17.71
N GLY A 68 -20.56 2.04 -17.84
CA GLY A 68 -19.48 1.22 -17.28
C GLY A 68 -19.27 -0.17 -17.90
N THR A 69 -19.89 -0.49 -19.04
CA THR A 69 -19.67 -1.78 -19.72
C THR A 69 -18.35 -1.78 -20.49
N ALA A 70 -17.79 -2.97 -20.75
CA ALA A 70 -16.55 -3.10 -21.52
C ALA A 70 -16.75 -2.64 -22.98
N GLU A 71 -17.91 -2.97 -23.56
CA GLU A 71 -18.36 -2.56 -24.88
C GLU A 71 -18.54 -1.03 -24.95
N ASP A 72 -19.18 -0.43 -23.95
CA ASP A 72 -19.35 1.03 -23.88
C ASP A 72 -18.00 1.73 -23.71
N THR A 73 -17.08 1.17 -22.92
CA THR A 73 -15.71 1.71 -22.78
C THR A 73 -14.97 1.69 -24.11
N LYS A 74 -15.13 0.62 -24.90
CA LYS A 74 -14.55 0.53 -26.25
C LYS A 74 -15.18 1.56 -27.19
N ALA A 75 -16.52 1.65 -27.24
CA ALA A 75 -17.22 2.62 -28.07
C ALA A 75 -16.88 4.08 -27.68
N ALA A 76 -16.70 4.35 -26.38
CA ALA A 76 -16.25 5.65 -25.88
C ALA A 76 -14.85 5.99 -26.42
N LEU A 77 -13.91 5.03 -26.42
CA LEU A 77 -12.58 5.24 -26.99
C LEU A 77 -12.64 5.60 -28.48
N ASP A 78 -13.48 4.93 -29.27
CA ASP A 78 -13.67 5.23 -30.71
C ASP A 78 -14.20 6.66 -30.91
N LYS A 79 -15.14 7.09 -30.06
CA LYS A 79 -15.69 8.45 -30.09
C LYS A 79 -14.66 9.50 -29.70
N LEU A 80 -13.86 9.23 -28.67
CA LEU A 80 -12.79 10.13 -28.22
C LEU A 80 -11.67 10.23 -29.25
N ASP A 81 -11.32 9.13 -29.94
CA ASP A 81 -10.37 9.16 -31.05
C ASP A 81 -10.87 10.02 -32.21
N ALA A 82 -12.14 9.87 -32.61
CA ALA A 82 -12.75 10.74 -33.60
C ALA A 82 -12.75 12.23 -33.15
N ALA A 83 -12.98 12.49 -31.86
CA ALA A 83 -12.97 13.85 -31.31
C ALA A 83 -11.58 14.49 -31.36
N THR A 84 -10.54 13.77 -30.92
CA THR A 84 -9.14 14.28 -30.91
C THR A 84 -8.62 14.57 -32.32
N LYS A 85 -8.99 13.76 -33.33
CA LYS A 85 -8.65 14.02 -34.73
C LYS A 85 -9.32 15.28 -35.29
N ARG A 86 -10.48 15.63 -34.75
CA ARG A 86 -11.30 16.74 -35.24
C ARG A 86 -10.86 18.09 -34.66
N VAL A 87 -10.62 18.14 -33.35
CA VAL A 87 -10.19 19.37 -32.67
C VAL A 87 -9.05 19.05 -31.70
N GLN A 88 -7.81 19.16 -32.18
CA GLN A 88 -6.60 18.83 -31.42
C GLN A 88 -6.27 19.85 -30.33
N THR A 89 -6.89 21.03 -30.36
CA THR A 89 -6.64 22.10 -29.38
C THR A 89 -7.53 22.01 -28.16
N GLU A 90 -8.49 21.08 -28.10
CA GLU A 90 -9.40 20.91 -26.97
C GLU A 90 -8.95 19.75 -26.06
N PRO A 91 -8.69 20.00 -24.76
CA PRO A 91 -8.08 18.99 -23.89
C PRO A 91 -9.05 17.89 -23.43
N ASP A 92 -10.36 18.15 -23.43
CA ASP A 92 -11.34 17.27 -22.78
C ASP A 92 -11.32 15.82 -23.32
N ALA A 93 -11.21 15.64 -24.64
CA ALA A 93 -11.17 14.31 -25.25
C ALA A 93 -9.88 13.55 -24.87
N PHE A 94 -8.74 14.25 -24.88
CA PHE A 94 -7.45 13.69 -24.45
C PHE A 94 -7.47 13.31 -22.96
N VAL A 95 -8.00 14.15 -22.08
CA VAL A 95 -8.10 13.86 -20.64
C VAL A 95 -8.96 12.62 -20.38
N LEU A 96 -10.12 12.51 -21.04
CA LEU A 96 -10.99 11.35 -20.88
C LEU A 96 -10.34 10.07 -21.42
N ARG A 97 -9.72 10.14 -22.60
CA ARG A 97 -9.08 8.99 -23.24
C ARG A 97 -7.87 8.51 -22.43
N GLY A 98 -7.03 9.45 -21.97
CA GLY A 98 -5.93 9.20 -21.04
C GLY A 98 -6.39 8.58 -19.72
N GLY A 99 -7.52 9.04 -19.15
CA GLY A 99 -8.11 8.43 -17.96
C GLY A 99 -8.55 6.97 -18.16
N ILE A 100 -9.08 6.63 -19.33
CA ILE A 100 -9.41 5.22 -19.67
C ILE A 100 -8.13 4.40 -19.80
N TYR A 101 -7.10 4.93 -20.45
CA TYR A 101 -5.81 4.25 -20.58
C TYR A 101 -5.14 4.03 -19.22
N LEU A 102 -5.23 5.00 -18.30
CA LEU A 102 -4.78 4.87 -16.92
C LEU A 102 -5.47 3.69 -16.22
N GLN A 103 -6.81 3.59 -16.30
CA GLN A 103 -7.57 2.49 -15.70
C GLN A 103 -7.21 1.13 -16.31
N LYS A 104 -6.96 1.08 -17.61
CA LYS A 104 -6.52 -0.12 -18.34
C LYS A 104 -5.03 -0.44 -18.17
N LYS A 105 -4.28 0.39 -17.43
CA LYS A 105 -2.83 0.27 -17.23
C LYS A 105 -2.02 0.36 -18.54
N GLN A 106 -2.55 1.07 -19.54
CA GLN A 106 -1.88 1.38 -20.81
C GLN A 106 -1.06 2.67 -20.63
N TRP A 107 0.10 2.53 -19.99
CA TRP A 107 0.85 3.67 -19.45
C TRP A 107 1.40 4.62 -20.52
N ALA A 108 1.84 4.09 -21.66
CA ALA A 108 2.40 4.88 -22.75
C ALA A 108 1.31 5.74 -23.41
N GLU A 109 0.19 5.13 -23.79
CA GLU A 109 -0.95 5.83 -24.39
C GLU A 109 -1.59 6.83 -23.43
N CYS A 110 -1.65 6.49 -22.14
CA CYS A 110 -2.08 7.44 -21.12
C CYS A 110 -1.17 8.68 -21.07
N ALA A 111 0.15 8.46 -21.02
CA ALA A 111 1.12 9.55 -20.94
C ALA A 111 1.04 10.45 -22.19
N ASP A 112 0.94 9.86 -23.37
CA ASP A 112 0.89 10.61 -24.63
C ASP A 112 -0.39 11.47 -24.72
N ASP A 113 -1.55 10.92 -24.34
CA ASP A 113 -2.81 11.67 -24.33
C ASP A 113 -2.81 12.81 -23.30
N LEU A 114 -2.43 12.53 -22.05
CA LEU A 114 -2.43 13.55 -21.01
C LEU A 114 -1.36 14.62 -21.27
N ALA A 115 -0.25 14.29 -21.93
CA ALA A 115 0.73 15.26 -22.40
C ALA A 115 0.18 16.16 -23.52
N ALA A 116 -0.59 15.60 -24.47
CA ALA A 116 -1.28 16.38 -25.49
C ALA A 116 -2.30 17.34 -24.85
N ALA A 117 -3.03 16.91 -23.82
CA ALA A 117 -3.93 17.78 -23.06
C ALA A 117 -3.18 18.93 -22.36
N GLU A 118 -2.07 18.63 -21.67
CA GLU A 118 -1.22 19.64 -20.99
C GLU A 118 -0.70 20.69 -21.99
N ALA A 119 -0.28 20.27 -23.19
CA ALA A 119 0.25 21.15 -24.23
C ALA A 119 -0.76 22.21 -24.71
N THR A 120 -2.07 21.98 -24.56
CA THR A 120 -3.10 22.99 -24.91
C THR A 120 -3.12 24.17 -23.94
N ASN A 121 -2.64 23.99 -22.69
CA ASN A 121 -2.68 24.98 -21.62
C ASN A 121 -4.09 25.55 -21.32
N LYS A 122 -5.16 24.87 -21.72
CA LYS A 122 -6.56 25.34 -21.57
C LYS A 122 -7.24 24.92 -20.27
N LEU A 123 -6.77 23.88 -19.60
CA LEU A 123 -7.29 23.47 -18.30
C LEU A 123 -6.90 24.49 -17.23
N VAL A 124 -7.73 24.70 -16.21
CA VAL A 124 -7.43 25.63 -15.10
C VAL A 124 -7.45 24.92 -13.76
N ASP A 125 -6.75 25.51 -12.80
CA ASP A 125 -6.81 25.22 -11.37
C ASP A 125 -6.73 23.72 -11.00
N GLU A 126 -7.78 23.23 -10.34
CA GLU A 126 -7.88 21.88 -9.80
C GLU A 126 -7.91 20.82 -10.91
N ARG A 127 -8.64 21.06 -12.01
CA ARG A 127 -8.69 20.12 -13.15
C ARG A 127 -7.31 19.92 -13.76
N ARG A 128 -6.55 21.01 -13.92
CA ARG A 128 -5.16 20.94 -14.41
C ARG A 128 -4.28 20.19 -13.42
N THR A 129 -4.41 20.46 -12.13
CA THR A 129 -3.65 19.79 -11.07
C THR A 129 -3.89 18.29 -11.07
N ARG A 130 -5.15 17.86 -11.07
CA ARG A 130 -5.53 16.44 -11.09
C ARG A 130 -4.97 15.73 -12.33
N MET A 131 -5.13 16.34 -13.50
CA MET A 131 -4.58 15.80 -14.74
C MET A 131 -3.04 15.69 -14.68
N ARG A 132 -2.32 16.66 -14.09
CA ARG A 132 -0.86 16.57 -13.93
C ARG A 132 -0.42 15.47 -12.95
N ILE A 133 -1.20 15.19 -11.90
CA ILE A 133 -0.97 14.02 -11.04
C ILE A 133 -1.08 12.74 -11.86
N ASP A 134 -2.15 12.59 -12.63
CA ASP A 134 -2.39 11.40 -13.45
C ASP A 134 -1.34 11.26 -14.57
N LEU A 135 -0.91 12.38 -15.18
CA LEU A 135 0.20 12.42 -16.16
C LEU A 135 1.53 12.00 -15.52
N GLY A 136 1.84 12.51 -14.32
CA GLY A 136 3.04 12.11 -13.57
C GLY A 136 3.06 10.60 -13.31
N LEU A 137 1.93 10.03 -12.88
CA LEU A 137 1.78 8.60 -12.69
C LEU A 137 1.98 7.81 -13.99
N CYS A 138 1.36 8.24 -15.10
CA CYS A 138 1.51 7.56 -16.39
C CYS A 138 2.94 7.63 -16.92
N TYR A 139 3.62 8.77 -16.81
CA TYR A 139 5.03 8.89 -17.16
C TYR A 139 5.91 7.95 -16.34
N ALA A 140 5.75 7.93 -15.03
CA ALA A 140 6.57 7.10 -14.17
C ALA A 140 6.40 5.61 -14.49
N ARG A 141 5.16 5.17 -14.73
CA ARG A 141 4.85 3.78 -15.12
C ARG A 141 5.26 3.40 -16.53
N ALA A 142 5.33 4.38 -17.43
CA ALA A 142 5.87 4.19 -18.77
C ALA A 142 7.42 4.18 -18.80
N GLY A 143 8.09 4.19 -17.63
CA GLY A 143 9.55 4.25 -17.53
C GLY A 143 10.14 5.63 -17.79
N LYS A 144 9.30 6.67 -17.94
CA LYS A 144 9.69 8.07 -18.15
C LYS A 144 9.74 8.84 -16.82
N ALA A 145 10.42 8.30 -15.82
CA ALA A 145 10.41 8.84 -14.45
C ALA A 145 10.94 10.28 -14.35
N GLY A 146 11.88 10.70 -15.21
CA GLY A 146 12.34 12.09 -15.27
C GLY A 146 11.25 13.07 -15.74
N ASP A 147 10.41 12.66 -16.70
CA ASP A 147 9.27 13.46 -17.15
C ASP A 147 8.19 13.56 -16.07
N ALA A 148 7.97 12.46 -15.33
CA ALA A 148 7.08 12.43 -14.18
C ALA A 148 7.52 13.42 -13.10
N GLU A 149 8.81 13.43 -12.73
CA GLU A 149 9.33 14.38 -11.75
C GLU A 149 9.10 15.82 -12.20
N ARG A 150 9.45 16.14 -13.46
CA ARG A 150 9.30 17.48 -14.01
C ARG A 150 7.85 17.99 -13.96
N ILE A 151 6.88 17.16 -14.35
CA ILE A 151 5.47 17.58 -14.34
C ILE A 151 4.92 17.74 -12.91
N LEU A 152 5.33 16.86 -11.99
CA LEU A 152 4.90 16.91 -10.58
C LEU A 152 5.49 18.11 -9.84
N VAL A 153 6.76 18.44 -10.08
CA VAL A 153 7.39 19.66 -9.52
C VAL A 153 6.66 20.91 -9.99
N ALA A 154 6.38 21.03 -11.30
CA ALA A 154 5.64 22.17 -11.84
C ALA A 154 4.21 22.26 -11.27
N ALA A 155 3.54 21.12 -11.08
CA ALA A 155 2.23 21.07 -10.45
C ALA A 155 2.27 21.49 -8.97
N ALA A 156 3.21 20.97 -8.18
CA ALA A 156 3.38 21.31 -6.76
C ALA A 156 3.69 22.80 -6.53
N ALA A 157 4.46 23.42 -7.43
CA ALA A 157 4.79 24.85 -7.36
C ALA A 157 3.60 25.76 -7.68
N SER A 158 2.70 25.33 -8.56
CA SER A 158 1.61 26.17 -9.07
C SER A 158 0.26 25.90 -8.42
N SER A 159 0.04 24.72 -7.86
CA SER A 159 -1.25 24.33 -7.32
C SER A 159 -1.47 24.78 -5.87
N GLN A 160 -2.72 25.11 -5.55
CA GLN A 160 -3.17 25.33 -4.16
C GLN A 160 -3.96 24.14 -3.61
N THR A 161 -4.29 23.14 -4.43
CA THR A 161 -5.04 21.95 -4.05
C THR A 161 -4.18 20.69 -4.22
N HIS A 162 -4.53 19.61 -3.52
CA HIS A 162 -3.84 18.31 -3.63
C HIS A 162 -2.33 18.35 -3.39
N LYS A 163 -1.82 19.32 -2.59
CA LYS A 163 -0.38 19.45 -2.35
C LYS A 163 0.21 18.19 -1.72
N GLY A 164 -0.48 17.54 -0.78
CA GLY A 164 0.02 16.32 -0.14
C GLY A 164 0.11 15.16 -1.13
N GLU A 165 -0.89 14.96 -1.98
CA GLU A 165 -0.83 13.93 -3.04
C GLU A 165 0.29 14.23 -4.06
N LEU A 166 0.47 15.48 -4.47
CA LEU A 166 1.56 15.89 -5.37
C LEU A 166 2.93 15.59 -4.78
N TYR A 167 3.16 16.00 -3.53
CA TYR A 167 4.41 15.75 -2.84
C TYR A 167 4.65 14.26 -2.59
N MET A 168 3.61 13.50 -2.24
CA MET A 168 3.70 12.05 -2.10
C MET A 168 4.12 11.38 -3.42
N ARG A 169 3.48 11.74 -4.55
CA ARG A 169 3.81 11.20 -5.88
C ARG A 169 5.20 11.62 -6.35
N LEU A 170 5.61 12.84 -6.00
CA LEU A 170 6.96 13.33 -6.28
C LEU A 170 7.99 12.51 -5.50
N GLY A 171 7.74 12.25 -4.22
CA GLY A 171 8.54 11.36 -3.38
C GLY A 171 8.67 9.96 -3.97
N GLU A 172 7.56 9.32 -4.31
CA GLU A 172 7.54 8.00 -4.94
C GLU A 172 8.35 7.96 -6.25
N THR A 173 8.20 8.99 -7.09
CA THR A 173 8.94 9.12 -8.36
C THR A 173 10.44 9.29 -8.11
N ARG A 174 10.82 10.08 -7.09
CA ARG A 174 12.23 10.30 -6.73
C ARG A 174 12.88 9.07 -6.10
N ILE A 175 12.12 8.26 -5.35
CA ILE A 175 12.56 6.92 -4.92
C ILE A 175 12.89 6.07 -6.15
N ALA A 176 12.03 6.05 -7.17
CA ALA A 176 12.28 5.27 -8.39
C ALA A 176 13.52 5.77 -9.17
N LEU A 177 13.80 7.08 -9.12
CA LEU A 177 15.00 7.69 -9.70
C LEU A 177 16.28 7.52 -8.86
N GLY A 178 16.18 7.03 -7.63
CA GLY A 178 17.31 6.97 -6.69
C GLY A 178 17.73 8.31 -6.07
N LYS A 179 16.88 9.34 -6.21
CA LYS A 179 17.05 10.67 -5.59
C LYS A 179 16.48 10.65 -4.17
N LEU A 180 17.16 9.93 -3.28
CA LEU A 180 16.58 9.50 -2.01
C LEU A 180 16.40 10.64 -1.01
N ASP A 181 17.35 11.58 -0.93
CA ASP A 181 17.23 12.72 -0.02
C ASP A 181 16.07 13.64 -0.47
N GLU A 182 15.98 13.95 -1.76
CA GLU A 182 14.88 14.75 -2.29
C GLU A 182 13.54 14.03 -2.25
N ALA A 183 13.54 12.69 -2.20
CA ALA A 183 12.34 11.90 -1.98
C ALA A 183 11.85 12.03 -0.55
N ILE A 184 12.77 11.94 0.43
CA ILE A 184 12.46 12.13 1.86
C ILE A 184 11.87 13.51 2.08
N ASP A 185 12.52 14.58 1.59
CA ASP A 185 12.03 15.96 1.72
C ASP A 185 10.60 16.12 1.15
N ALA A 186 10.34 15.52 -0.01
CA ALA A 186 9.02 15.57 -0.63
C ALA A 186 7.97 14.82 0.20
N LEU A 187 8.29 13.64 0.73
CA LEU A 187 7.34 12.86 1.53
C LEU A 187 7.05 13.52 2.90
N GLU A 188 8.05 14.14 3.52
CA GLU A 188 7.85 14.95 4.74
C GLU A 188 6.94 16.15 4.45
N ALA A 189 7.20 16.88 3.35
CA ALA A 189 6.33 17.96 2.91
C ALA A 189 4.88 17.48 2.62
N ALA A 190 4.70 16.24 2.17
CA ALA A 190 3.38 15.64 1.97
C ALA A 190 2.65 15.41 3.30
N LEU A 191 3.34 14.92 4.34
CA LEU A 191 2.76 14.75 5.67
C LEU A 191 2.36 16.08 6.31
N ASP A 192 3.16 17.13 6.09
CA ASP A 192 2.87 18.49 6.59
C ASP A 192 1.58 19.09 6.00
N GLN A 193 1.13 18.62 4.84
CA GLN A 193 -0.15 19.08 4.28
C GLN A 193 -1.38 18.50 5.01
N GLY A 194 -1.22 17.41 5.80
CA GLY A 194 -2.32 16.83 6.58
C GLY A 194 -3.37 16.08 5.76
N ASP A 195 -3.04 15.64 4.53
CA ASP A 195 -3.99 15.01 3.61
C ASP A 195 -4.34 13.54 3.97
N SER A 196 -5.45 13.02 3.43
CA SER A 196 -5.94 11.65 3.69
C SER A 196 -5.00 10.50 3.24
N ASN A 197 -3.97 10.77 2.44
CA ASN A 197 -3.02 9.77 1.95
C ASN A 197 -1.79 9.58 2.85
N ASN A 198 -1.78 10.20 4.04
CA ASN A 198 -0.63 10.19 4.93
C ASN A 198 -0.15 8.77 5.33
N ASP A 199 -1.03 7.77 5.29
CA ASP A 199 -0.68 6.39 5.64
C ASP A 199 0.29 5.75 4.63
N LEU A 200 0.02 5.91 3.33
CA LEU A 200 0.94 5.44 2.29
C LEU A 200 2.24 6.26 2.29
N THR A 201 2.14 7.57 2.51
CA THR A 201 3.31 8.46 2.62
C THR A 201 4.29 7.97 3.69
N ARG A 202 3.82 7.52 4.85
CA ARG A 202 4.67 6.96 5.92
C ARG A 202 5.38 5.66 5.51
N TRP A 203 4.68 4.78 4.78
CA TRP A 203 5.32 3.57 4.22
C TRP A 203 6.37 3.92 3.17
N LEU A 204 6.12 4.91 2.32
CA LEU A 204 7.10 5.42 1.35
C LEU A 204 8.31 6.06 2.04
N LEU A 205 8.13 6.74 3.19
CA LEU A 205 9.25 7.25 3.98
C LEU A 205 10.12 6.11 4.53
N ALA A 206 9.50 5.07 5.10
CA ALA A 206 10.23 3.89 5.55
C ALA A 206 11.05 3.25 4.41
N LEU A 207 10.45 3.17 3.21
CA LEU A 207 11.12 2.69 2.00
C LEU A 207 12.29 3.58 1.58
N ALA A 208 12.10 4.91 1.56
CA ALA A 208 13.12 5.87 1.19
C ALA A 208 14.30 5.85 2.16
N TYR A 209 14.03 5.86 3.48
CA TYR A 209 15.04 5.80 4.52
C TYR A 209 15.85 4.50 4.47
N ASP A 210 15.21 3.34 4.27
CA ASP A 210 15.94 2.08 4.15
C ASP A 210 16.86 2.06 2.92
N ARG A 211 16.36 2.54 1.77
CA ARG A 211 17.16 2.67 0.54
C ARG A 211 18.32 3.66 0.70
N ALA A 212 18.13 4.69 1.53
CA ALA A 212 19.15 5.68 1.87
C ALA A 212 20.15 5.19 2.92
N ARG A 213 20.05 3.93 3.36
CA ARG A 213 20.88 3.33 4.43
C ARG A 213 20.75 4.08 5.75
N ARG A 214 19.54 4.53 6.08
CA ARG A 214 19.16 5.17 7.35
C ARG A 214 18.23 4.24 8.15
N PRO A 215 18.74 3.12 8.71
CA PRO A 215 17.88 2.05 9.25
C PRO A 215 17.08 2.45 10.49
N ASN A 216 17.59 3.37 11.32
CA ASN A 216 16.85 3.86 12.48
C ASN A 216 15.63 4.69 12.07
N ASP A 217 15.80 5.57 11.08
CA ASP A 217 14.73 6.40 10.54
C ASP A 217 13.69 5.55 9.78
N ALA A 218 14.16 4.50 9.09
CA ALA A 218 13.30 3.51 8.44
C ALA A 218 12.46 2.74 9.47
N LEU A 219 13.07 2.32 10.59
CA LEU A 219 12.38 1.66 11.69
C LEU A 219 11.30 2.56 12.29
N GLU A 220 11.65 3.80 12.62
CA GLU A 220 10.70 4.77 13.18
C GLU A 220 9.53 5.03 12.23
N SER A 221 9.83 5.28 10.95
CA SER A 221 8.82 5.53 9.91
C SER A 221 7.90 4.32 9.69
N ALA A 222 8.44 3.09 9.69
CA ALA A 222 7.64 1.88 9.54
C ALA A 222 6.72 1.64 10.74
N GLN A 223 7.22 1.91 11.96
CA GLN A 223 6.41 1.83 13.17
C GLN A 223 5.30 2.88 13.17
N ASP A 224 5.60 4.12 12.76
CA ASP A 224 4.59 5.16 12.63
C ASP A 224 3.54 4.78 11.57
N ALA A 225 3.97 4.33 10.39
CA ALA A 225 3.08 3.84 9.33
C ALA A 225 2.10 2.77 9.86
N LYS A 226 2.60 1.82 10.65
CA LYS A 226 1.79 0.75 11.24
C LYS A 226 0.79 1.24 12.28
N ARG A 227 1.05 2.33 13.00
CA ARG A 227 0.10 2.91 13.96
C ARG A 227 -1.16 3.40 13.25
N PHE A 228 -1.00 4.00 12.07
CA PHE A 228 -2.10 4.54 11.27
C PHE A 228 -2.72 3.49 10.34
N ASP A 229 -1.90 2.63 9.72
CA ASP A 229 -2.35 1.53 8.86
C ASP A 229 -2.17 0.17 9.56
N GLN A 230 -3.01 -0.06 10.58
CA GLN A 230 -2.94 -1.27 11.41
C GLN A 230 -3.14 -2.57 10.63
N SER A 231 -3.80 -2.55 9.47
CA SER A 231 -3.97 -3.74 8.62
C SER A 231 -2.91 -3.85 7.53
N MET A 232 -2.03 -2.85 7.39
CA MET A 232 -1.09 -2.72 6.27
C MET A 232 -1.82 -2.70 4.92
N SER A 233 -3.06 -2.18 4.90
CA SER A 233 -3.93 -2.14 3.73
C SER A 233 -3.31 -1.32 2.59
N GLN A 234 -2.55 -0.28 2.92
CA GLN A 234 -1.94 0.60 1.93
C GLN A 234 -0.82 -0.09 1.15
N ILE A 235 -0.19 -1.12 1.70
CA ILE A 235 0.89 -1.85 1.03
C ILE A 235 0.46 -3.24 0.56
N THR A 236 -0.55 -3.85 1.19
CA THR A 236 -1.09 -5.17 0.77
C THR A 236 -2.08 -5.06 -0.38
N SER A 237 -2.89 -4.01 -0.40
CA SER A 237 -3.90 -3.75 -1.45
C SER A 237 -3.91 -2.26 -1.81
N PRO A 238 -2.79 -1.72 -2.32
CA PRO A 238 -2.70 -0.31 -2.64
C PRO A 238 -3.74 0.08 -3.69
N ARG A 239 -4.46 1.19 -3.50
CA ARG A 239 -5.46 1.69 -4.46
C ARG A 239 -4.87 1.89 -5.86
N GLN A 240 -3.65 2.36 -5.90
CA GLN A 240 -2.81 2.43 -7.09
C GLN A 240 -1.54 1.67 -6.78
N PRO A 241 -1.11 0.69 -7.59
CA PRO A 241 0.09 -0.05 -7.26
C PRO A 241 1.29 0.92 -7.17
N LEU A 242 2.39 0.44 -6.62
CA LEU A 242 3.60 1.25 -6.46
C LEU A 242 4.36 1.33 -7.78
N LEU A 243 5.17 2.38 -7.95
CA LEU A 243 5.95 2.60 -9.17
C LEU A 243 6.98 1.49 -9.43
N GLY A 244 7.77 1.09 -8.44
CA GLY A 244 8.82 0.10 -8.62
C GLY A 244 8.28 -1.33 -8.71
N GLN A 245 8.82 -2.10 -9.66
CA GLN A 245 8.56 -3.54 -9.74
C GLN A 245 9.05 -4.20 -8.44
N GLY A 246 8.18 -4.95 -7.77
CA GLY A 246 8.47 -5.60 -6.49
C GLY A 246 8.38 -4.69 -5.26
N ASP A 247 8.08 -3.39 -5.41
CA ASP A 247 8.07 -2.47 -4.25
C ASP A 247 7.03 -2.85 -3.20
N THR A 248 5.94 -3.53 -3.59
CA THR A 248 4.96 -4.11 -2.66
C THR A 248 5.64 -5.14 -1.75
N GLU A 249 6.35 -6.10 -2.33
CA GLU A 249 7.07 -7.12 -1.58
C GLU A 249 8.19 -6.51 -0.73
N TYR A 250 8.91 -5.53 -1.26
CA TYR A 250 9.95 -4.83 -0.50
C TYR A 250 9.38 -4.16 0.76
N MET A 251 8.29 -3.39 0.62
CA MET A 251 7.67 -2.73 1.77
C MET A 251 7.01 -3.71 2.75
N GLN A 252 6.45 -4.82 2.27
CA GLN A 252 6.00 -5.89 3.16
C GLN A 252 7.16 -6.51 3.94
N GLY A 253 8.32 -6.67 3.29
CA GLY A 253 9.58 -7.04 3.94
C GLY A 253 9.96 -6.08 5.08
N LEU A 254 9.95 -4.77 4.81
CA LEU A 254 10.20 -3.74 5.82
C LEU A 254 9.16 -3.75 6.94
N ALA A 255 7.88 -3.92 6.61
CA ALA A 255 6.81 -3.98 7.59
C ALA A 255 7.00 -5.13 8.58
N TYR A 256 7.36 -6.32 8.10
CA TYR A 256 7.65 -7.47 8.96
C TYR A 256 9.02 -7.41 9.63
N LEU A 257 9.96 -6.62 9.12
CA LEU A 257 11.25 -6.41 9.77
C LEU A 257 11.15 -5.41 10.94
N TYR A 258 10.44 -4.30 10.75
CA TYR A 258 10.49 -3.14 11.65
C TYR A 258 9.20 -2.90 12.44
N ALA A 259 8.04 -3.09 11.84
CA ALA A 259 6.76 -2.69 12.43
C ALA A 259 5.99 -3.85 13.09
N LEU A 260 6.11 -5.06 12.53
CA LEU A 260 5.59 -6.30 13.06
C LEU A 260 6.69 -7.35 13.06
N PRO A 261 7.67 -7.29 13.99
CA PRO A 261 8.86 -8.12 13.95
C PRO A 261 8.55 -9.62 13.80
N ARG A 262 8.71 -10.10 12.56
CA ARG A 262 8.55 -11.46 12.07
C ARG A 262 9.64 -11.67 11.02
N PRO A 263 10.92 -11.76 11.41
CA PRO A 263 12.04 -11.84 10.48
C PRO A 263 11.91 -13.00 9.49
N GLU A 264 11.24 -14.09 9.88
CA GLU A 264 10.92 -15.20 9.00
C GLU A 264 10.06 -14.74 7.81
N TYR A 265 9.05 -13.88 8.03
CA TYR A 265 8.20 -13.36 6.97
C TYR A 265 8.92 -12.28 6.17
N ALA A 266 9.68 -11.40 6.82
CA ALA A 266 10.52 -10.42 6.15
C ALA A 266 11.47 -11.09 5.15
N LEU A 267 12.11 -12.20 5.54
CA LEU A 267 12.98 -13.00 4.67
C LEU A 267 12.26 -13.48 3.41
N LEU A 268 11.02 -13.97 3.52
CA LEU A 268 10.24 -14.43 2.38
C LEU A 268 9.94 -13.29 1.40
N TYR A 269 9.53 -12.13 1.92
CA TYR A 269 9.19 -10.98 1.09
C TYR A 269 10.41 -10.38 0.38
N PHE A 270 11.56 -10.27 1.05
CA PHE A 270 12.78 -9.82 0.36
C PHE A 270 13.25 -10.84 -0.69
N ARG A 271 13.13 -12.14 -0.44
CA ARG A 271 13.39 -13.17 -1.47
C ARG A 271 12.45 -13.03 -2.64
N ARG A 272 11.16 -12.78 -2.39
CA ARG A 272 10.17 -12.58 -3.43
C ARG A 272 10.46 -11.31 -4.23
N PHE A 273 10.86 -10.21 -3.59
CA PHE A 273 11.34 -9.00 -4.27
C PHE A 273 12.47 -9.31 -5.26
N LEU A 274 13.48 -10.07 -4.82
CA LEU A 274 14.61 -10.46 -5.67
C LEU A 274 14.21 -11.36 -6.85
N ASP A 275 13.14 -12.15 -6.70
CA ASP A 275 12.57 -13.00 -7.74
C ASP A 275 11.73 -12.19 -8.75
N VAL A 276 10.87 -11.28 -8.27
CA VAL A 276 9.97 -10.50 -9.14
C VAL A 276 10.64 -9.30 -9.79
N ALA A 277 11.75 -8.81 -9.23
CA ALA A 277 12.46 -7.61 -9.68
C ALA A 277 13.99 -7.80 -9.70
N PRO A 278 14.51 -8.80 -10.46
CA PRO A 278 15.93 -9.16 -10.45
C PRO A 278 16.87 -8.06 -10.97
N ASP A 279 16.33 -7.12 -11.75
CA ASP A 279 17.07 -6.00 -12.35
C ASP A 279 16.83 -4.66 -11.60
N SER A 280 16.15 -4.70 -10.45
CA SER A 280 15.90 -3.50 -9.65
C SER A 280 17.21 -2.88 -9.18
N ALA A 281 17.30 -1.54 -9.24
CA ALA A 281 18.42 -0.78 -8.66
C ALA A 281 18.61 -1.06 -7.15
N TRP A 282 17.54 -1.53 -6.49
CA TRP A 282 17.50 -1.82 -5.05
C TRP A 282 17.81 -3.28 -4.71
N ARG A 283 18.16 -4.10 -5.70
CA ARG A 283 18.52 -5.51 -5.52
C ARG A 283 19.58 -5.71 -4.45
N ARG A 284 20.69 -4.97 -4.50
CA ARG A 284 21.79 -5.12 -3.55
C ARG A 284 21.34 -4.87 -2.10
N ARG A 285 20.48 -3.87 -1.88
CA ARG A 285 19.94 -3.58 -0.55
C ARG A 285 19.04 -4.71 -0.05
N ALA A 286 18.19 -5.29 -0.90
CA ALA A 286 17.40 -6.47 -0.54
C ALA A 286 18.28 -7.71 -0.26
N GLU A 287 19.35 -7.93 -1.02
CA GLU A 287 20.31 -9.01 -0.76
C GLU A 287 21.01 -8.85 0.60
N GLU A 288 21.30 -7.60 1.02
CA GLU A 288 21.81 -7.30 2.37
C GLU A 288 20.79 -7.72 3.44
N HIS A 289 19.51 -7.32 3.31
CA HIS A 289 18.45 -7.74 4.23
C HIS A 289 18.32 -9.26 4.31
N VAL A 290 18.29 -9.95 3.15
CA VAL A 290 18.24 -11.43 3.11
C VAL A 290 19.42 -12.04 3.87
N ARG A 291 20.63 -11.52 3.69
CA ARG A 291 21.84 -12.01 4.36
C ARG A 291 21.81 -11.75 5.86
N GLU A 292 21.46 -10.53 6.26
CA GLU A 292 21.35 -10.12 7.67
C GLU A 292 20.31 -10.97 8.40
N ILE A 293 19.13 -11.16 7.80
CA ILE A 293 18.05 -11.96 8.39
C ILE A 293 18.40 -13.45 8.39
N ALA A 294 18.99 -13.99 7.32
CA ALA A 294 19.39 -15.40 7.27
C ALA A 294 20.51 -15.75 8.26
N ALA A 295 21.33 -14.78 8.64
CA ALA A 295 22.35 -14.91 9.69
C ALA A 295 21.75 -14.87 11.11
N MET A 296 20.49 -14.45 11.27
CA MET A 296 19.82 -14.48 12.57
C MET A 296 19.52 -15.91 13.00
N LYS A 297 19.50 -16.13 14.33
CA LYS A 297 19.01 -17.39 14.91
C LYS A 297 17.49 -17.42 14.84
N LEU A 298 16.94 -18.05 13.81
CA LEU A 298 15.50 -18.30 13.65
C LEU A 298 15.09 -19.57 14.44
N PRO A 299 13.88 -19.62 15.04
CA PRO A 299 12.88 -18.56 15.03
C PRO A 299 13.30 -17.44 15.99
N ALA A 300 12.94 -16.19 15.68
CA ALA A 300 13.19 -15.10 16.61
C ALA A 300 12.41 -15.32 17.92
N ARG A 301 12.93 -14.81 19.03
CA ARG A 301 12.31 -15.00 20.36
C ARG A 301 10.84 -14.57 20.36
N ASP A 302 10.55 -13.46 19.69
CA ASP A 302 9.22 -12.84 19.69
C ASP A 302 8.24 -13.51 18.72
N THR A 303 8.71 -14.45 17.89
CA THR A 303 7.87 -15.28 17.02
C THR A 303 7.52 -16.63 17.63
N LEU A 304 8.18 -16.99 18.72
CA LEU A 304 7.84 -18.14 19.55
C LEU A 304 6.64 -17.81 20.43
N THR A 305 5.54 -18.55 20.29
CA THR A 305 4.38 -18.40 21.18
C THR A 305 4.17 -19.66 22.00
N ALA A 306 4.01 -19.50 23.31
CA ALA A 306 3.57 -20.56 24.21
C ALA A 306 2.23 -20.15 24.85
N SER A 307 1.32 -21.11 24.92
CA SER A 307 0.02 -20.96 25.58
C SER A 307 -0.32 -22.25 26.34
N GLY A 308 -1.28 -22.22 27.25
CA GLY A 308 -1.70 -23.40 28.03
C GLY A 308 -1.71 -23.12 29.53
N THR A 309 -1.84 -24.18 30.32
CA THR A 309 -1.91 -24.10 31.79
C THR A 309 -0.56 -24.30 32.47
N ALA A 310 0.40 -24.94 31.80
CA ALA A 310 1.75 -25.10 32.31
C ALA A 310 2.60 -23.86 32.02
N SER A 311 3.34 -23.39 33.03
CA SER A 311 4.38 -22.37 32.83
C SER A 311 5.59 -23.00 32.13
N ILE A 312 6.13 -22.31 31.13
CA ILE A 312 7.32 -22.76 30.41
C ILE A 312 8.24 -21.57 30.09
N GLY A 313 9.53 -21.74 30.33
CA GLY A 313 10.54 -20.74 29.98
C GLY A 313 10.79 -20.72 28.48
N LEU A 314 10.37 -19.64 27.80
CA LEU A 314 10.58 -19.49 26.35
C LEU A 314 12.07 -19.51 25.96
N ASP A 315 12.96 -19.07 26.86
CA ASP A 315 14.40 -19.10 26.62
C ASP A 315 14.96 -20.54 26.58
N GLU A 316 14.47 -21.43 27.44
CA GLU A 316 14.85 -22.85 27.44
C GLU A 316 14.35 -23.55 26.16
N ILE A 317 13.12 -23.23 25.74
CA ILE A 317 12.58 -23.73 24.47
C ILE A 317 13.42 -23.25 23.30
N LYS A 318 13.78 -21.96 23.26
CA LYS A 318 14.57 -21.38 22.18
C LYS A 318 15.89 -22.13 22.02
N VAL A 319 16.63 -22.36 23.11
CA VAL A 319 17.87 -23.15 23.10
C VAL A 319 17.62 -24.57 22.58
N SER A 320 16.51 -25.18 22.97
CA SER A 320 16.10 -26.52 22.52
C SER A 320 15.78 -26.57 21.02
N LEU A 321 15.38 -25.45 20.42
CA LEU A 321 15.10 -25.32 18.99
C LEU A 321 16.35 -25.04 18.14
N GLU A 322 17.41 -24.42 18.70
CA GLU A 322 18.59 -23.99 17.93
C GLU A 322 19.28 -25.16 17.20
N ARG A 323 19.56 -26.25 17.92
CA ARG A 323 20.25 -27.44 17.37
C ARG A 323 19.47 -28.15 16.23
N PRO A 324 18.16 -28.42 16.36
CA PRO A 324 17.37 -29.08 15.33
C PRO A 324 16.89 -28.16 14.20
N MET A 325 17.00 -26.83 14.34
CA MET A 325 16.49 -25.90 13.33
C MET A 325 17.06 -26.10 11.92
N PRO A 326 18.37 -26.36 11.70
CA PRO A 326 18.88 -26.65 10.36
C PRO A 326 18.15 -27.81 9.66
N SER A 327 17.85 -28.89 10.38
CA SER A 327 17.09 -30.03 9.84
C SER A 327 15.64 -29.66 9.53
N LEU A 328 14.98 -28.89 10.40
CA LEU A 328 13.63 -28.37 10.16
C LEU A 328 13.60 -27.47 8.92
N ARG A 329 14.57 -26.58 8.76
CA ARG A 329 14.68 -25.69 7.58
C ARG A 329 14.97 -26.49 6.30
N GLN A 330 15.73 -27.58 6.38
CA GLN A 330 15.96 -28.46 5.24
C GLN A 330 14.66 -29.09 4.71
N CYS A 331 13.69 -29.40 5.58
CA CYS A 331 12.38 -29.92 5.16
C CYS A 331 11.63 -28.95 4.23
N VAL A 332 11.86 -27.65 4.37
CA VAL A 332 11.14 -26.60 3.62
C VAL A 332 12.00 -25.96 2.52
N ALA A 333 13.20 -26.48 2.26
CA ALA A 333 14.17 -25.85 1.35
C ALA A 333 13.68 -25.70 -0.11
N LYS A 334 12.76 -26.55 -0.57
CA LYS A 334 12.15 -26.45 -1.90
C LYS A 334 11.12 -25.31 -2.03
N PHE A 335 10.74 -24.67 -0.93
CA PHE A 335 9.70 -23.65 -0.87
C PHE A 335 10.26 -22.32 -0.30
N PRO A 336 11.13 -21.62 -1.06
CA PRO A 336 11.84 -20.44 -0.57
C PRO A 336 10.92 -19.24 -0.26
N PHE A 337 9.67 -19.28 -0.71
CA PHE A 337 8.64 -18.24 -0.56
C PHE A 337 7.50 -18.65 0.39
N SER A 338 7.68 -19.71 1.18
CA SER A 338 6.67 -20.19 2.10
C SER A 338 7.20 -20.30 3.53
N ALA A 339 6.35 -19.95 4.49
CA ALA A 339 6.54 -20.18 5.92
C ALA A 339 5.61 -21.28 6.40
N PHE A 340 6.13 -22.12 7.28
CA PHE A 340 5.41 -23.23 7.86
C PHE A 340 5.32 -23.03 9.37
N GLN A 341 4.11 -23.14 9.90
CA GLN A 341 3.86 -23.13 11.34
C GLN A 341 3.96 -24.56 11.87
N VAL A 342 4.72 -24.74 12.93
CA VAL A 342 4.78 -26.00 13.68
C VAL A 342 4.12 -25.78 15.03
N LEU A 343 3.09 -26.56 15.32
CA LEU A 343 2.36 -26.59 16.58
C LEU A 343 2.69 -27.88 17.34
N ILE A 344 3.08 -27.74 18.61
CA ILE A 344 3.40 -28.86 19.49
C ILE A 344 2.64 -28.71 20.81
N THR A 345 1.79 -29.67 21.13
CA THR A 345 1.10 -29.77 22.42
C THR A 345 1.78 -30.83 23.28
N LYS A 346 2.34 -30.43 24.42
CA LYS A 346 2.87 -31.33 25.45
C LYS A 346 1.94 -31.33 26.65
N VAL A 347 1.72 -32.52 27.20
CA VAL A 347 0.81 -32.75 28.31
C VAL A 347 1.61 -33.32 29.48
N GLY A 348 1.36 -32.79 30.67
CA GLY A 348 1.95 -33.30 31.91
C GLY A 348 1.36 -34.66 32.30
N PRO A 349 1.84 -35.25 33.41
CA PRO A 349 1.28 -36.49 33.93
C PRO A 349 -0.22 -36.35 34.18
N ARG A 350 -1.02 -37.33 33.74
CA ARG A 350 -2.47 -37.33 34.01
C ARG A 350 -2.75 -37.83 35.42
N THR A 351 -3.68 -37.20 36.12
CA THR A 351 -4.24 -37.78 37.34
C THR A 351 -5.02 -39.04 36.97
N SER A 352 -4.78 -40.14 37.69
CA SER A 352 -5.47 -41.41 37.44
C SER A 352 -6.98 -41.23 37.57
N GLU A 353 -7.75 -41.97 36.78
CA GLU A 353 -9.22 -41.84 36.81
C GLU A 353 -9.81 -42.14 38.19
N ALA A 354 -9.15 -43.00 38.96
CA ALA A 354 -9.55 -43.40 40.31
C ALA A 354 -9.35 -42.32 41.39
N ALA A 355 -8.54 -41.27 41.12
CA ALA A 355 -8.23 -40.22 42.09
C ALA A 355 -9.01 -38.90 41.83
N ARG A 356 -10.09 -38.97 41.04
CA ARG A 356 -10.83 -37.80 40.53
C ARG A 356 -11.91 -37.30 41.50
N ASP A 357 -11.50 -36.64 42.58
CA ASP A 357 -12.40 -35.80 43.40
C ASP A 357 -12.49 -34.34 42.91
N ARG A 358 -11.81 -34.00 41.80
CA ARG A 358 -11.71 -32.63 41.26
C ARG A 358 -12.39 -32.50 39.89
N PRO A 359 -12.95 -31.31 39.57
CA PRO A 359 -13.55 -31.05 38.26
C PRO A 359 -12.54 -31.26 37.13
N ILE A 360 -12.99 -31.92 36.06
CA ILE A 360 -12.17 -32.28 34.90
C ILE A 360 -11.84 -31.02 34.11
N TYR A 361 -10.63 -30.48 34.29
CA TYR A 361 -10.05 -29.62 33.28
C TYR A 361 -9.75 -30.49 32.06
N ARG A 362 -10.42 -30.21 30.94
CA ARG A 362 -10.18 -30.95 29.69
C ARG A 362 -8.78 -30.60 29.17
N VAL A 363 -7.81 -31.47 29.46
CA VAL A 363 -6.48 -31.39 28.89
C VAL A 363 -6.55 -31.88 27.44
N PRO A 364 -6.10 -31.08 26.45
CA PRO A 364 -6.08 -31.52 25.07
C PRO A 364 -5.18 -32.75 24.90
N PRO A 365 -5.43 -33.60 23.88
CA PRO A 365 -4.48 -34.66 23.56
C PRO A 365 -3.12 -34.06 23.15
N PRO A 366 -2.01 -34.78 23.37
CA PRO A 366 -0.75 -34.45 22.72
C PRO A 366 -0.96 -34.35 21.22
N GLU A 367 -0.48 -33.27 20.62
CA GLU A 367 -0.68 -32.95 19.22
C GLU A 367 0.63 -32.46 18.64
N LEU A 368 0.94 -32.89 17.42
CA LEU A 368 2.03 -32.38 16.63
C LEU A 368 1.48 -32.15 15.23
N LYS A 369 1.52 -30.89 14.78
CA LYS A 369 0.93 -30.50 13.51
C LYS A 369 1.81 -29.47 12.81
N ALA A 370 2.05 -29.70 11.53
CA ALA A 370 2.60 -28.68 10.64
C ALA A 370 1.53 -28.13 9.70
N SER A 371 1.57 -26.85 9.39
CA SER A 371 0.68 -26.21 8.42
C SER A 371 1.37 -25.04 7.72
N ASN A 372 0.92 -24.69 6.51
CA ASN A 372 1.37 -23.46 5.87
C ASN A 372 0.86 -22.24 6.65
N ALA A 373 1.77 -21.34 7.02
CA ALA A 373 1.48 -20.11 7.76
C ALA A 373 1.31 -18.91 6.83
N LEU A 374 2.19 -18.84 5.82
CA LEU A 374 2.21 -17.81 4.81
C LEU A 374 2.79 -18.43 3.53
N ASN A 375 2.18 -18.13 2.39
CA ASN A 375 2.76 -18.37 1.09
C ASN A 375 2.71 -17.05 0.32
N VAL A 376 3.87 -16.43 0.09
CA VAL A 376 3.93 -15.17 -0.66
C VAL A 376 3.93 -15.40 -2.17
N ASP A 377 4.06 -16.66 -2.59
CA ASP A 377 3.85 -17.06 -3.97
C ASP A 377 2.41 -17.56 -4.14
N ALA A 378 1.64 -16.92 -5.01
CA ALA A 378 0.26 -17.30 -5.28
C ALA A 378 0.12 -18.69 -5.95
N ARG A 379 1.25 -19.33 -6.31
CA ARG A 379 1.27 -20.71 -6.81
C ARG A 379 0.76 -21.69 -5.75
N SER A 380 -0.23 -22.48 -6.17
CA SER A 380 -1.25 -23.15 -5.34
C SER A 380 -0.73 -23.88 -4.10
N THR A 381 -1.39 -23.63 -2.97
CA THR A 381 -1.27 -24.37 -1.69
C THR A 381 -1.71 -25.84 -1.78
N THR A 382 -2.22 -26.27 -2.94
CA THR A 382 -2.65 -27.65 -3.21
C THR A 382 -1.54 -28.55 -3.77
N ASP A 383 -0.30 -28.07 -3.83
CA ASP A 383 0.82 -28.89 -4.30
C ASP A 383 0.98 -30.12 -3.37
N PRO A 384 0.88 -31.37 -3.89
CA PRO A 384 1.09 -32.58 -3.12
C PRO A 384 2.42 -32.59 -2.33
N ALA A 385 3.43 -31.87 -2.81
CA ALA A 385 4.72 -31.73 -2.13
C ALA A 385 4.61 -31.04 -0.75
N PHE A 386 3.58 -30.23 -0.47
CA PHE A 386 3.35 -29.70 0.88
C PHE A 386 3.07 -30.82 1.89
N THR A 387 2.43 -31.91 1.47
CA THR A 387 2.19 -33.06 2.35
C THR A 387 3.51 -33.72 2.77
N GLU A 388 4.50 -33.77 1.88
CA GLU A 388 5.84 -34.28 2.20
C GLU A 388 6.57 -33.36 3.18
N VAL A 389 6.43 -32.04 2.99
CA VAL A 389 6.97 -31.04 3.91
C VAL A 389 6.37 -31.19 5.31
N TYR A 390 5.06 -31.32 5.42
CA TYR A 390 4.38 -31.49 6.71
C TYR A 390 4.88 -32.75 7.43
N ARG A 391 4.96 -33.88 6.74
CA ARG A 391 5.49 -35.14 7.31
C ARG A 391 6.95 -35.00 7.75
N CYS A 392 7.78 -34.30 6.97
CA CYS A 392 9.18 -34.04 7.33
C CYS A 392 9.29 -33.17 8.58
N LEU A 393 8.55 -32.06 8.62
CA LEU A 393 8.51 -31.15 9.77
C LEU A 393 8.02 -31.85 11.03
N GLU A 394 6.94 -32.62 10.96
CA GLU A 394 6.41 -33.39 12.09
C GLU A 394 7.42 -34.45 12.56
N LYS A 395 8.09 -35.16 11.64
CA LYS A 395 9.13 -36.13 12.01
C LYS A 395 10.30 -35.48 12.76
N GLU A 396 10.80 -34.35 12.30
CA GLU A 396 11.91 -33.65 12.96
C GLU A 396 11.46 -32.96 14.26
N ALA A 397 10.26 -32.37 14.28
CA ALA A 397 9.69 -31.73 15.46
C ALA A 397 9.39 -32.72 16.60
N ALA A 398 9.05 -33.98 16.28
CA ALA A 398 8.86 -35.04 17.27
C ALA A 398 10.14 -35.35 18.08
N ARG A 399 11.32 -35.02 17.54
CA ARG A 399 12.62 -35.27 18.17
C ARG A 399 13.11 -34.12 19.05
N LEU A 400 12.36 -33.02 19.11
CA LEU A 400 12.76 -31.85 19.90
C LEU A 400 12.82 -32.19 21.39
N PRO A 401 13.93 -31.85 22.09
CA PRO A 401 14.10 -32.13 23.51
C PRO A 401 13.33 -31.11 24.37
N LEU A 402 12.03 -30.96 24.13
CA LEU A 402 11.18 -30.01 24.86
C LEU A 402 10.88 -30.54 26.28
N PRO A 403 10.92 -29.69 27.31
CA PRO A 403 10.64 -30.11 28.68
C PRO A 403 9.17 -30.55 28.80
N ALA A 404 8.93 -31.67 29.49
CA ALA A 404 7.58 -32.09 29.83
C ALA A 404 7.00 -31.20 30.93
N PRO A 405 5.69 -30.85 30.90
CA PRO A 405 5.05 -30.18 32.01
C PRO A 405 5.20 -31.00 33.30
N ARG A 406 5.66 -30.38 34.39
CA ARG A 406 5.87 -31.08 35.67
C ARG A 406 4.58 -31.28 36.45
N GLU A 407 3.64 -30.34 36.32
CA GLU A 407 2.37 -30.35 37.04
C GLU A 407 1.36 -31.30 36.39
N ARG A 408 0.57 -31.99 37.23
CA ARG A 408 -0.45 -32.91 36.76
C ARG A 408 -1.58 -32.19 36.05
N ASP A 409 -2.12 -32.82 35.02
CA ASP A 409 -3.23 -32.30 34.22
C ASP A 409 -2.99 -30.89 33.66
N THR A 410 -1.73 -30.52 33.49
CA THR A 410 -1.33 -29.30 32.80
C THR A 410 -0.85 -29.58 31.39
N HIS A 411 -0.85 -28.55 30.54
CA HIS A 411 -0.33 -28.64 29.19
C HIS A 411 0.24 -27.31 28.74
N TYR A 412 1.10 -27.35 27.73
CA TYR A 412 1.39 -26.17 26.93
C TYR A 412 1.32 -26.50 25.43
N ARG A 413 1.03 -25.47 24.66
CA ARG A 413 1.04 -25.42 23.20
C ARG A 413 2.14 -24.47 22.77
N LEU A 414 3.13 -25.00 22.08
CA LEU A 414 4.23 -24.27 21.49
C LEU A 414 3.97 -24.07 20.01
N THR A 415 4.13 -22.85 19.52
CA THR A 415 4.06 -22.54 18.09
C THR A 415 5.27 -21.74 17.65
N PHE A 416 5.85 -22.12 16.51
CA PHE A 416 6.96 -21.40 15.89
C PHE A 416 6.90 -21.53 14.36
N ILE A 417 7.61 -20.63 13.68
CA ILE A 417 7.68 -20.56 12.22
C ILE A 417 8.99 -21.17 11.73
N VAL A 418 8.92 -21.92 10.63
CA VAL A 418 10.04 -22.49 9.88
C VAL A 418 10.00 -21.97 8.45
N VAL A 419 11.14 -21.47 7.97
CA VAL A 419 11.34 -20.97 6.60
C VAL A 419 12.59 -21.60 6.00
N ALA A 420 12.64 -21.65 4.66
CA ALA A 420 13.78 -22.19 3.92
C ALA A 420 15.12 -21.57 4.35
N PRO A 421 16.23 -22.34 4.30
CA PRO A 421 17.59 -21.89 4.63
C PRO A 421 17.94 -20.59 3.91
#